data_AF-A0A7R7DTN9-F1
#
_entry.id   AF-A0A7R7DTN9-F1
#
_cell.length_a   1.000
_cell.length_b   1.000
_cell.length_c   1.000
_cell.angle_alpha   90.00
_cell.angle_beta   90.00
_cell.angle_gamma   90.00
#
_symmetry.space_group_name_H-M   'P 1'
#
loop_
_entity.id
_entity.type
_entity.pdbx_description
1 polymer ?
#
loop_
_entity_poly.entity_id
_entity_poly.type
_entity_poly.pdbx_seq_one_letter_code
_entity_poly.pdbx_strand_id
1 'polypeptide(L)'
;MADESLFALVLAQARATPDATAVRQWERAESYASLLGRAGALAATLPAGGTGLVGVCTERGVEMVVAVLGCWAPALATSRWTRRTRGTGCGTW
;
A
#
# COMPACT_ATOMS: atom_id res chain seq x y z
N MET A 1 11.63 -14.36 -11.78
CA MET A 1 10.68 -13.35 -12.29
C MET A 1 9.89 -12.88 -11.11
N ALA A 2 10.09 -11.64 -10.65
CA ALA A 2 9.12 -11.05 -9.75
C ALA A 2 7.80 -11.04 -10.52
N ASP A 3 6.84 -11.80 -10.03
CA ASP A 3 5.44 -11.67 -10.40
C ASP A 3 5.12 -10.17 -10.47
N GLU A 4 4.59 -9.70 -11.60
CA GLU A 4 4.42 -8.27 -11.85
C GLU A 4 3.29 -7.77 -10.95
N SER A 5 3.64 -7.47 -9.71
CA SER A 5 2.67 -7.10 -8.68
C SER A 5 1.89 -5.89 -9.17
N LEU A 6 0.60 -5.79 -8.82
CA LEU A 6 -0.22 -4.65 -9.21
C LEU A 6 0.47 -3.32 -8.85
N PHE A 7 1.14 -3.28 -7.70
CA PHE A 7 1.92 -2.12 -7.29
C PHE A 7 3.05 -1.78 -8.28
N ALA A 8 3.79 -2.77 -8.78
CA ALA A 8 4.85 -2.57 -9.76
C ALA A 8 4.31 -2.02 -11.09
N LEU A 9 3.15 -2.53 -11.55
CA LEU A 9 2.46 -2.00 -12.74
C LEU A 9 2.05 -0.54 -12.56
N VAL A 10 1.44 -0.21 -11.42
CA VAL A 10 1.01 1.16 -11.11
C VAL A 10 2.21 2.09 -10.98
N LEU A 11 3.31 1.62 -10.39
CA LEU A 11 4.57 2.36 -10.29
C LEU A 11 5.18 2.64 -11.67
N ALA A 12 5.17 1.66 -12.56
CA ALA A 12 5.64 1.83 -13.94
C ALA A 12 4.79 2.88 -14.67
N GLN A 13 3.45 2.81 -14.55
CA GLN A 13 2.56 3.77 -15.16
C GLN A 13 2.74 5.19 -14.60
N ALA A 14 2.94 5.33 -13.29
CA ALA A 14 3.19 6.63 -12.67
C ALA A 14 4.52 7.27 -13.09
N ARG A 15 5.52 6.45 -13.39
CA ARG A 15 6.78 6.93 -13.97
C ARG A 15 6.62 7.38 -15.42
N ALA A 16 5.75 6.71 -16.18
CA ALA A 16 5.50 7.03 -17.58
C ALA A 16 4.60 8.26 -17.74
N THR A 17 3.55 8.37 -16.94
CA THR A 17 2.51 9.42 -17.05
C THR A 17 2.06 9.90 -15.66
N PRO A 18 2.91 10.66 -14.94
CA PRO A 18 2.65 11.04 -13.54
C PRO A 18 1.37 11.87 -13.35
N ASP A 19 1.09 12.78 -14.28
CA ASP A 19 -0.03 13.72 -14.19
C ASP A 19 -1.34 13.17 -14.77
N ALA A 20 -1.31 11.99 -15.39
CA ALA A 20 -2.51 11.35 -15.91
C ALA A 20 -3.42 10.89 -14.76
N THR A 21 -4.73 11.05 -14.95
CA THR A 21 -5.75 10.61 -13.99
C THR A 21 -5.70 9.08 -13.83
N ALA A 22 -5.39 8.62 -12.63
CA ALA A 22 -5.36 7.20 -12.25
C ALA A 22 -6.73 6.71 -11.75
N VAL A 23 -7.39 7.51 -10.90
CA VAL A 23 -8.68 7.17 -10.31
C VAL A 23 -9.59 8.39 -10.38
N ARG A 24 -10.84 8.19 -10.77
CA ARG A 24 -11.87 9.25 -10.76
C ARG A 24 -13.14 8.76 -10.10
N GLN A 25 -13.67 9.57 -9.19
CA GLN A 25 -14.90 9.35 -8.47
C GLN A 25 -15.72 10.65 -8.49
N TRP A 26 -16.84 10.67 -9.24
CA TRP A 26 -17.63 11.88 -9.49
C TRP A 26 -16.70 13.05 -9.93
N GLU A 27 -16.71 14.16 -9.19
CA GLU A 27 -15.91 15.36 -9.44
C GLU A 27 -14.46 15.26 -8.96
N ARG A 28 -14.10 14.20 -8.22
CA ARG A 28 -12.73 14.00 -7.72
C ARG A 28 -11.93 13.15 -8.70
N ALA A 29 -10.80 13.67 -9.14
CA ALA A 29 -9.82 12.96 -9.95
C ALA A 29 -8.47 12.98 -9.24
N GLU A 30 -7.78 11.85 -9.27
CA GLU A 30 -6.46 11.68 -8.65
C GLU A 30 -5.46 11.19 -9.70
N SER A 31 -4.31 11.84 -9.75
CA SER A 31 -3.23 11.48 -10.68
C SER A 31 -2.46 10.27 -10.20
N TYR A 32 -1.71 9.62 -11.10
CA TYR A 32 -0.83 8.51 -10.73
C TYR A 32 0.23 8.90 -9.69
N ALA A 33 0.82 10.10 -9.83
CA ALA A 33 1.81 10.60 -8.88
C ALA A 33 1.21 10.84 -7.50
N SER A 34 0.03 11.47 -7.43
CA SER A 34 -0.68 11.70 -6.16
C SER A 34 -1.09 10.38 -5.50
N LEU A 35 -1.66 9.46 -6.28
CA LEU A 35 -2.11 8.15 -5.82
C LEU A 35 -0.97 7.36 -5.15
N LEU A 36 0.19 7.28 -5.82
CA LEU A 36 1.35 6.58 -5.25
C LEU A 36 1.98 7.32 -4.07
N GLY A 37 2.01 8.64 -4.09
CA GLY A 37 2.47 9.43 -2.95
C GLY A 37 1.65 9.14 -1.70
N ARG A 38 0.32 9.12 -1.83
CA ARG A 38 -0.61 8.81 -0.75
C ARG A 38 -0.50 7.35 -0.30
N ALA A 39 -0.42 6.40 -1.24
CA ALA A 39 -0.22 4.98 -0.93
C ALA A 39 1.11 4.73 -0.20
N GLY A 40 2.19 5.39 -0.63
CA GLY A 40 3.49 5.33 0.02
C GLY A 40 3.48 5.94 1.42
N ALA A 41 2.80 7.08 1.60
CA ALA A 41 2.61 7.68 2.92
C ALA A 41 1.83 6.76 3.87
N LEU A 42 0.78 6.08 3.37
CA LEU A 42 0.06 5.07 4.14
C LEU A 42 0.96 3.87 4.47
N ALA A 43 1.72 3.36 3.51
CA ALA A 43 2.63 2.24 3.72
C ALA A 43 3.69 2.56 4.79
N ALA A 44 4.11 3.83 4.89
CA ALA A 44 5.04 4.30 5.91
C ALA A 44 4.45 4.35 7.33
N THR A 45 3.12 4.36 7.48
CA THR A 45 2.47 4.23 8.81
C THR A 45 2.35 2.78 9.27
N LEU A 46 2.49 1.82 8.34
CA LEU A 46 2.44 0.40 8.67
C LEU A 46 3.75 -0.04 9.35
N PRO A 47 3.68 -0.91 10.38
CA PRO A 47 4.84 -1.49 11.02
C PRO A 47 5.85 -2.11 10.04
N ALA A 48 7.12 -1.75 10.21
CA ALA A 48 8.22 -2.34 9.45
C ALA A 48 8.32 -3.84 9.71
N GLY A 49 8.11 -4.65 8.67
CA GLY A 49 8.07 -6.12 8.76
C GLY A 49 6.75 -6.75 8.33
N GLY A 50 5.76 -5.93 7.98
CA GLY A 50 4.42 -6.38 7.62
C GLY A 50 3.56 -6.56 8.87
N THR A 51 2.34 -6.05 8.78
CA THR A 51 1.23 -6.49 9.63
C THR A 51 0.71 -7.80 9.04
N GLY A 52 0.16 -8.69 9.87
CA GLY A 52 -0.43 -9.94 9.36
C GLY A 52 -1.55 -9.67 8.35
N LEU A 53 -2.77 -9.50 8.83
CA LEU A 53 -3.91 -9.10 7.98
C LEU A 53 -4.17 -7.59 8.19
N VAL A 54 -4.37 -6.85 7.11
CA VAL A 54 -4.82 -5.45 7.16
C VAL A 54 -6.28 -5.38 6.70
N GLY A 55 -7.15 -4.91 7.59
CA GLY A 55 -8.53 -4.58 7.22
C GLY A 55 -8.60 -3.23 6.54
N VAL A 56 -9.26 -3.15 5.38
CA VAL A 56 -9.56 -1.90 4.68
C VAL A 56 -11.03 -1.56 4.91
N CYS A 57 -11.30 -0.54 5.72
CA CYS A 57 -12.65 -0.03 5.96
C CYS A 57 -12.72 1.42 5.49
N THR A 58 -13.08 1.61 4.22
CA THR A 58 -13.23 2.91 3.60
C THR A 58 -14.50 2.93 2.77
N GLU A 59 -15.01 4.13 2.48
CA GLU A 59 -16.01 4.28 1.42
C GLU A 59 -15.40 3.88 0.07
N ARG A 60 -16.27 3.47 -0.87
CA ARG A 60 -15.85 3.17 -2.24
C ARG A 60 -15.35 4.46 -2.86
N GLY A 61 -14.10 4.47 -3.34
CA GLY A 61 -13.51 5.69 -3.86
C GLY A 61 -12.00 5.67 -3.98
N VAL A 62 -11.43 6.87 -4.12
CA VAL A 62 -9.97 7.09 -4.11
C VAL A 62 -9.33 6.46 -2.88
N GLU A 63 -9.92 6.66 -1.70
CA GLU A 63 -9.38 6.17 -0.43
C GLU A 63 -9.22 4.65 -0.41
N MET A 64 -10.16 3.93 -1.03
CA MET A 64 -10.09 2.47 -1.14
C MET A 64 -8.87 2.03 -1.97
N VAL A 65 -8.61 2.71 -3.09
CA VAL A 65 -7.47 2.39 -3.97
C VAL A 65 -6.15 2.74 -3.30
N VAL A 66 -6.08 3.89 -2.61
CA VAL A 66 -4.93 4.28 -1.79
C VAL A 66 -4.66 3.22 -0.72
N ALA A 67 -5.70 2.75 -0.03
CA ALA A 67 -5.58 1.76 1.03
C ALA A 67 -5.04 0.42 0.51
N VAL A 68 -5.61 -0.10 -0.58
CA VAL A 68 -5.18 -1.35 -1.21
C VAL A 68 -3.73 -1.25 -1.70
N LEU A 69 -3.38 -0.16 -2.40
CA LEU A 69 -2.02 0.04 -2.90
C LEU A 69 -1.01 0.23 -1.75
N GLY A 70 -1.38 0.95 -0.68
CA GLY A 70 -0.51 1.12 0.48
C GLY A 70 -0.26 -0.18 1.24
N CYS A 71 -1.23 -1.10 1.27
CA CYS A 71 -1.05 -2.43 1.87
C CYS A 71 -0.12 -3.34 1.06
N TRP A 72 -0.07 -3.17 -0.27
CA TRP A 72 0.79 -3.94 -1.17
C TRP A 72 2.11 -3.24 -1.50
N ALA A 73 2.24 -1.96 -1.14
CA ALA A 73 3.46 -1.22 -1.36
C ALA A 73 4.60 -1.89 -0.59
N PRO A 74 5.72 -2.23 -1.26
CA PRO A 74 6.90 -2.66 -0.55
C PRO A 74 7.34 -1.47 0.30
N ALA A 75 7.11 -1.55 1.61
CA ALA A 75 7.63 -0.59 2.57
C ALA A 75 9.13 -0.52 2.32
N LEU A 76 9.59 0.58 1.73
CA LEU A 76 10.95 0.72 1.23
C LEU A 76 11.92 0.57 2.43
N ALA A 77 12.48 -0.63 2.55
CA ALA A 77 13.65 -1.00 3.33
C ALA A 77 13.73 -0.47 4.78
N THR A 78 13.16 -1.21 5.73
CA THR A 78 13.79 -1.39 7.06
C THR A 78 13.62 -2.85 7.52
N SER A 79 14.30 -3.77 6.84
CA SER A 79 14.39 -5.16 7.27
C SER A 79 15.36 -5.31 8.45
N ARG A 80 14.85 -5.40 9.68
CA ARG A 80 15.55 -6.09 10.79
C ARG A 80 14.56 -6.82 11.71
N TRP A 81 13.64 -7.57 11.13
CA TRP A 81 12.83 -8.51 11.91
C TRP A 81 12.82 -9.88 11.23
N THR A 82 13.94 -10.59 11.30
CA THR A 82 14.03 -12.01 10.94
C THR A 82 14.42 -12.88 12.13
N ARG A 83 14.00 -12.52 13.36
CA ARG A 83 14.07 -13.46 14.49
C ARG A 83 13.19 -13.07 15.70
N ARG A 84 11.85 -13.20 15.60
CA ARG A 84 11.04 -13.49 16.80
C ARG A 84 9.66 -14.11 16.50
N THR A 85 9.65 -15.34 16.00
CA THR A 85 8.56 -16.28 16.31
C THR A 85 9.16 -17.51 16.99
N ARG A 86 9.21 -17.47 18.32
CA ARG A 86 9.09 -18.66 19.20
C ARG A 86 8.92 -18.22 20.66
N GLY A 87 7.81 -18.66 21.24
CA GLY A 87 7.44 -18.58 22.66
C GLY A 87 6.99 -17.18 23.07
N THR A 88 5.85 -16.93 23.70
CA THR A 88 4.94 -17.76 24.51
C THR A 88 3.73 -16.87 24.81
N GLY A 89 2.54 -17.44 24.94
CA GLY A 89 1.46 -16.77 25.67
C GLY A 89 0.15 -16.70 24.92
N CYS A 90 -0.65 -17.74 25.13
CA CYS A 90 -2.11 -17.63 25.24
C CYS A 90 -2.51 -16.36 26.00
N GLY A 91 -3.51 -15.63 25.50
CA GLY A 91 -4.07 -14.45 26.17
C GLY A 91 -5.19 -13.81 25.37
N THR A 92 -6.39 -14.38 25.51
CA THR A 92 -7.73 -13.75 25.42
C THR A 92 -8.00 -12.74 24.30
N TRP A 93 -8.85 -13.20 23.37
CA TRP A 93 -9.56 -12.51 22.29
C TRP A 93 -9.79 -11.01 22.46
#